data_AF-A0A7G3G5S9-F1
#
_entry.id   AF-A0A7G3G5S9-F1
#
_cell.length_a   1.000
_cell.length_b   1.000
_cell.length_c   1.000
_cell.angle_alpha   90.00
_cell.angle_beta   90.00
_cell.angle_gamma   90.00
#
_symmetry.space_group_name_H-M   'P 1'
#
loop_
_entity.id
_entity.type
_entity.pdbx_description
1 polymer ?
#
loop_
_entity_poly.entity_id
_entity_poly.type
_entity_poly.pdbx_seq_one_letter_code
_entity_poly.pdbx_strand_id
1 'polypeptide(L)'
;MTRQIHALFDNALVNASLRDYPFSNEDKDEAKDQAESITWLVHNCGDLGVSGTRLAAVSSALQQYAVPLNAIDDASNCVREWGDVGSARSILQTAIAVIHSARLEAPAVLVEFERLNETEHFSVAIIRPQEQAA
;
A
#
# COMPACT_ATOMS: atom_id res chain seq x y z
N MET A 1 -3.09 -12.32 -9.21
CA MET A 1 -2.36 -11.24 -8.52
C MET A 1 -2.93 -9.85 -8.83
N THR A 2 -2.75 -9.25 -10.02
CA THR A 2 -3.17 -7.84 -10.28
C THR A 2 -4.61 -7.52 -9.87
N ARG A 3 -5.60 -8.28 -10.35
CA ARG A 3 -7.01 -8.12 -9.95
C ARG A 3 -7.24 -8.24 -8.43
N GLN A 4 -6.48 -9.11 -7.76
CA GLN A 4 -6.61 -9.31 -6.32
C GLN A 4 -5.97 -8.15 -5.54
N ILE A 5 -4.81 -7.66 -5.99
CA ILE A 5 -4.19 -6.45 -5.43
C ILE A 5 -5.13 -5.26 -5.61
N HIS A 6 -5.78 -5.09 -6.76
CA HIS A 6 -6.79 -4.04 -6.97
C HIS A 6 -7.92 -4.12 -5.94
N ALA A 7 -8.52 -5.30 -5.75
CA ALA A 7 -9.59 -5.48 -4.78
C ALA A 7 -9.13 -5.22 -3.33
N LEU A 8 -7.91 -5.63 -2.96
CA LEU A 8 -7.36 -5.35 -1.65
C LEU A 8 -7.05 -3.87 -1.45
N PHE A 9 -6.56 -3.20 -2.49
CA PHE A 9 -6.27 -1.77 -2.47
C PHE A 9 -7.55 -0.95 -2.31
N ASP A 10 -8.62 -1.30 -3.03
CA ASP A 10 -9.95 -0.69 -2.88
C ASP A 10 -10.45 -0.78 -1.44
N ASN A 11 -10.41 -1.99 -0.87
CA ASN A 11 -10.80 -2.21 0.52
C ASN A 11 -9.91 -1.44 1.50
N ALA A 12 -8.61 -1.34 1.24
CA ALA A 12 -7.69 -0.59 2.09
C ALA A 12 -7.99 0.92 2.06
N LEU A 13 -8.34 1.49 0.90
CA LEU A 13 -8.79 2.88 0.77
C LEU A 13 -10.06 3.14 1.58
N VAL A 14 -11.05 2.24 1.47
CA VAL A 14 -12.31 2.35 2.23
C VAL A 14 -12.06 2.22 3.74
N ASN A 15 -11.27 1.23 4.16
CA ASN A 15 -10.95 1.00 5.57
C ASN A 15 -10.16 2.16 6.20
N ALA A 16 -9.36 2.86 5.41
CA ALA A 16 -8.66 4.06 5.84
C ALA A 16 -9.50 5.34 5.70
N SER A 17 -10.75 5.25 5.26
CA SER A 17 -11.63 6.40 4.99
C SER A 17 -11.03 7.39 3.99
N LEU A 18 -10.23 6.88 3.03
CA LEU A 18 -9.70 7.65 1.89
C LEU A 18 -10.57 7.49 0.64
N ARG A 19 -11.63 6.70 0.71
CA ARG A 19 -12.62 6.52 -0.34
C ARG A 19 -13.93 6.06 0.27
N ASP A 20 -15.04 6.59 -0.23
CA ASP A 20 -16.36 6.11 0.17
C ASP A 20 -16.75 4.86 -0.62
N TYR A 21 -17.56 3.99 -0.01
CA TYR A 21 -18.16 2.83 -0.67
C TYR A 21 -19.66 3.08 -0.86
N PRO A 22 -20.06 3.77 -1.94
CA PRO A 22 -21.45 4.16 -2.13
C PRO A 22 -22.32 2.96 -2.50
N PHE A 23 -23.59 2.97 -2.06
CA PHE A 23 -24.56 1.93 -2.41
C PHE A 23 -24.99 2.00 -3.89
N SER A 24 -24.90 3.18 -4.50
CA SER A 24 -25.16 3.41 -5.93
C SER A 24 -24.20 4.46 -6.49
N ASN A 25 -24.07 4.54 -7.82
CA ASN A 25 -23.22 5.57 -8.43
C ASN A 25 -23.71 7.01 -8.15
N GLU A 26 -24.99 7.19 -7.85
CA GLU A 26 -25.59 8.48 -7.52
C GLU A 26 -25.17 8.96 -6.12
N ASP A 27 -24.83 8.03 -5.22
CA ASP A 27 -24.35 8.32 -3.87
C ASP A 27 -22.83 8.54 -3.82
N LYS A 28 -22.13 8.45 -4.95
CA LYS A 28 -20.68 8.59 -5.01
C LYS A 28 -20.29 10.05 -4.80
N ASP A 29 -19.63 10.32 -3.69
CA ASP A 29 -19.04 11.61 -3.41
C ASP A 29 -17.55 11.62 -3.81
N GLU A 30 -17.24 12.26 -4.93
CA GLU A 30 -15.87 12.35 -5.44
C GLU A 30 -14.96 13.19 -4.54
N ALA A 31 -15.51 14.11 -3.73
CA ALA A 31 -14.72 14.91 -2.79
C ALA A 31 -14.15 14.07 -1.63
N LYS A 32 -14.66 12.85 -1.44
CA LYS A 32 -14.15 11.89 -0.45
C LYS A 32 -13.12 10.92 -1.01
N ASP A 33 -12.87 10.93 -2.33
CA ASP A 33 -11.76 10.17 -2.89
C ASP A 33 -10.46 10.94 -2.64
N GLN A 34 -9.73 10.49 -1.63
CA GLN A 34 -8.47 11.08 -1.17
C GLN A 34 -7.31 10.13 -1.42
N ALA A 35 -7.41 9.21 -2.39
CA ALA A 35 -6.32 8.31 -2.74
C ALA A 35 -5.05 9.07 -3.16
N GLU A 36 -5.19 10.26 -3.75
CA GLU A 36 -4.07 11.13 -4.13
C GLU A 36 -3.27 11.67 -2.93
N SER A 37 -3.83 11.64 -1.71
CA SER A 37 -3.15 12.08 -0.49
C SER A 37 -2.05 11.12 -0.02
N ILE A 38 -2.01 9.90 -0.56
CA ILE A 38 -1.01 8.90 -0.20
C ILE A 38 0.36 9.32 -0.76
N THR A 39 1.37 9.44 0.11
CA THR A 39 2.69 9.97 -0.26
C THR A 39 3.82 8.95 -0.17
N TRP A 40 3.55 7.73 0.31
CA TRP A 40 4.60 6.72 0.44
C TRP A 40 4.09 5.29 0.25
N LEU A 41 4.93 4.45 -0.37
CA LEU A 41 4.72 3.01 -0.50
C LEU A 41 5.76 2.24 0.32
N VAL A 42 5.32 1.30 1.15
CA VAL A 42 6.19 0.30 1.79
C VAL A 42 5.85 -1.06 1.23
N HIS A 43 6.83 -1.77 0.68
CA HIS A 43 6.58 -3.08 0.10
C HIS A 43 7.77 -4.02 0.18
N ASN A 44 7.52 -5.30 -0.08
CA ASN A 44 8.53 -6.36 -0.10
C ASN A 44 8.44 -7.18 -1.40
N CYS A 45 8.26 -6.50 -2.54
CA CYS A 45 8.17 -7.17 -3.85
C CYS A 45 9.37 -8.07 -4.15
N GLY A 46 10.51 -7.84 -3.50
CA GLY A 46 11.70 -8.67 -3.57
C GLY A 46 12.81 -8.03 -4.38
N ASP A 47 13.80 -8.85 -4.73
CA ASP A 47 14.96 -8.47 -5.54
C ASP A 47 14.73 -8.73 -7.05
N LEU A 48 15.67 -8.32 -7.90
CA LEU A 48 15.62 -8.24 -9.37
C LEU A 48 15.02 -9.46 -10.10
N GLY A 49 15.04 -10.66 -9.51
CA GLY A 49 14.49 -11.88 -10.11
C GLY A 49 12.99 -12.13 -9.90
N VAL A 50 12.37 -11.52 -8.88
CA VAL A 50 10.95 -11.77 -8.49
C VAL A 50 10.12 -10.50 -8.36
N SER A 51 10.77 -9.33 -8.39
CA SER A 51 10.12 -8.04 -8.20
C SER A 51 9.20 -7.66 -9.37
N GLY A 52 9.51 -8.06 -10.60
CA GLY A 52 8.86 -7.54 -11.80
C GLY A 52 7.33 -7.69 -11.83
N THR A 53 6.80 -8.88 -11.50
CA THR A 53 5.36 -9.12 -11.54
C THR A 53 4.63 -8.50 -10.35
N ARG A 54 5.19 -8.61 -9.14
CA ARG A 54 4.62 -8.03 -7.91
C ARG A 54 4.60 -6.51 -8.00
N LEU A 55 5.72 -5.92 -8.40
CA LEU A 55 5.83 -4.47 -8.59
C LEU A 55 4.88 -3.98 -9.68
N ALA A 56 4.79 -4.67 -10.83
CA ALA A 56 3.83 -4.31 -11.87
C ALA A 56 2.37 -4.37 -11.37
N ALA A 57 2.02 -5.34 -10.53
CA ALA A 57 0.69 -5.43 -9.94
C ALA A 57 0.41 -4.26 -8.98
N VAL A 58 1.39 -3.89 -8.14
CA VAL A 58 1.29 -2.72 -7.24
C VAL A 58 1.20 -1.42 -8.04
N SER A 59 2.08 -1.20 -9.02
CA SER A 59 2.06 -0.01 -9.87
C SER A 59 0.75 0.12 -10.65
N SER A 60 0.20 -0.99 -11.14
CA SER A 60 -1.11 -1.00 -11.80
C SER A 60 -2.24 -0.60 -10.84
N ALA A 61 -2.16 -0.97 -9.56
CA ALA A 61 -3.13 -0.54 -8.55
C ALA A 61 -3.02 0.95 -8.27
N LEU A 62 -1.81 1.44 -8.01
CA LEU A 62 -1.55 2.87 -7.79
C LEU A 62 -2.10 3.72 -8.94
N GLN A 63 -1.83 3.31 -10.19
CA GLN A 63 -2.36 4.00 -11.38
C GLN A 63 -3.89 3.94 -11.47
N GLN A 64 -4.50 2.78 -11.20
CA GLN A 64 -5.96 2.63 -11.27
C GLN A 64 -6.69 3.54 -10.27
N TYR A 65 -6.11 3.74 -9.08
CA TYR A 65 -6.68 4.57 -8.03
C TYR A 65 -6.11 5.98 -7.99
N ALA A 66 -5.46 6.42 -9.08
CA ALA A 66 -4.90 7.77 -9.23
C ALA A 66 -3.94 8.19 -8.09
N VAL A 67 -3.23 7.23 -7.50
CA VAL A 67 -2.23 7.49 -6.46
C VAL A 67 -0.92 7.94 -7.14
N PRO A 68 -0.43 9.17 -6.88
CA PRO A 68 0.67 9.78 -7.64
C PRO A 68 2.05 9.33 -7.14
N LEU A 69 2.25 8.02 -6.95
CA LEU A 69 3.51 7.46 -6.46
C LEU A 69 4.28 6.73 -7.55
N ASN A 70 5.59 6.98 -7.60
CA ASN A 70 6.53 6.10 -8.27
C ASN A 70 6.86 4.93 -7.32
N ALA A 71 6.46 3.71 -7.71
CA ALA A 71 6.65 2.51 -6.88
C ALA A 71 8.13 2.09 -6.65
N ILE A 72 9.08 2.84 -7.20
CA ILE A 72 10.53 2.67 -7.00
C ILE A 72 11.09 3.84 -6.20
N ASP A 73 10.82 5.07 -6.64
CA ASP A 73 11.42 6.28 -6.07
C ASP A 73 10.72 6.75 -4.78
N ASP A 74 9.39 6.63 -4.72
CA ASP A 74 8.55 7.01 -3.58
C ASP A 74 8.19 5.80 -2.71
N ALA A 75 9.16 4.88 -2.56
CA ALA A 75 8.93 3.59 -1.96
C ALA A 75 10.08 3.08 -1.09
N SER A 76 9.73 2.32 -0.06
CA SER A 76 10.64 1.50 0.73
C SER A 76 10.50 0.03 0.33
N ASN A 77 11.46 -0.48 -0.44
CA ASN A 77 11.54 -1.92 -0.74
C ASN A 77 12.32 -2.61 0.37
N CYS A 78 11.59 -3.17 1.33
CA CYS A 78 12.18 -3.69 2.56
C CYS A 78 13.13 -4.88 2.33
N VAL A 79 12.91 -5.66 1.25
CA VAL A 79 13.83 -6.76 0.89
C VAL A 79 15.15 -6.20 0.36
N ARG A 80 15.10 -5.16 -0.47
CA ARG A 80 16.30 -4.52 -1.02
C ARG A 80 17.10 -3.79 0.04
N GLU A 81 16.42 -3.14 0.99
CA GLU A 81 17.04 -2.31 2.01
C GLU A 81 17.57 -3.11 3.20
N TRP A 82 16.86 -4.15 3.62
CA TRP A 82 17.15 -4.87 4.86
C TRP A 82 17.42 -6.37 4.67
N GLY A 83 17.26 -6.90 3.45
CA GLY A 83 17.38 -8.32 3.18
C GLY A 83 16.24 -9.14 3.76
N ASP A 84 16.50 -10.43 4.01
CA ASP A 84 15.52 -11.31 4.67
C ASP A 84 15.61 -11.21 6.19
N VAL A 85 14.62 -10.56 6.79
CA VAL A 85 14.47 -10.43 8.25
C VAL A 85 13.62 -11.54 8.88
N GLY A 86 13.32 -12.60 8.13
CA GLY A 86 12.56 -13.77 8.61
C GLY A 86 11.18 -13.40 9.14
N SER A 87 10.80 -13.98 10.28
CA SER A 87 9.48 -13.76 10.90
C SER A 87 9.25 -12.33 11.40
N ALA A 88 10.28 -11.50 11.49
CA ALA A 88 10.13 -10.09 11.90
C ALA A 88 9.66 -9.18 10.75
N ARG A 89 9.51 -9.72 9.53
CA ARG A 89 9.24 -8.96 8.31
C ARG A 89 8.02 -8.05 8.41
N SER A 90 6.87 -8.58 8.82
CA SER A 90 5.64 -7.79 8.89
C SER A 90 5.71 -6.69 9.94
N ILE A 91 6.37 -6.94 11.07
CA ILE A 91 6.58 -5.93 12.11
C ILE A 91 7.49 -4.81 11.59
N LEU A 92 8.59 -5.16 10.91
CA LEU A 92 9.50 -4.17 10.32
C LEU A 92 8.79 -3.32 9.27
N GLN A 93 8.07 -3.94 8.33
CA GLN A 93 7.36 -3.21 7.28
C GLN A 93 6.28 -2.28 7.86
N THR A 94 5.53 -2.75 8.85
CA THR A 94 4.55 -1.92 9.56
C THR A 94 5.23 -0.73 10.24
N ALA A 95 6.34 -0.96 10.93
CA ALA A 95 7.09 0.12 11.59
C ALA A 95 7.59 1.16 10.57
N ILE A 96 8.12 0.73 9.42
CA ILE A 96 8.55 1.64 8.35
C ILE A 96 7.35 2.44 7.83
N ALA A 97 6.20 1.79 7.58
CA ALA A 97 5.01 2.49 7.09
C ALA A 97 4.49 3.53 8.09
N VAL A 98 4.48 3.20 9.40
CA VAL A 98 4.14 4.14 10.47
C VAL A 98 5.12 5.31 10.52
N ILE A 99 6.44 5.04 10.46
CA ILE A 99 7.46 6.10 10.49
C ILE A 99 7.29 7.04 9.31
N HIS A 100 7.11 6.51 8.09
CA HIS A 100 6.92 7.35 6.90
C HIS A 100 5.63 8.15 6.97
N SER A 101 4.53 7.51 7.37
CA SER A 101 3.25 8.19 7.49
C SER A 101 3.30 9.33 8.51
N ALA A 102 3.90 9.09 9.68
CA ALA A 102 4.07 10.11 10.71
C ALA A 102 5.02 11.24 10.26
N ARG A 103 6.17 10.89 9.65
CA ARG A 103 7.18 11.88 9.23
C ARG A 103 6.68 12.79 8.11
N LEU A 104 5.89 12.25 7.19
CA LEU A 104 5.35 12.98 6.04
C LEU A 104 4.00 13.64 6.35
N GLU A 105 3.46 13.40 7.54
CA GLU A 105 2.10 13.82 7.94
C GLU A 105 1.04 13.45 6.89
N ALA A 106 1.21 12.28 6.26
CA ALA A 106 0.38 11.82 5.16
C ALA A 106 0.21 10.29 5.17
N PRO A 107 -0.84 9.73 4.55
CA PRO A 107 -1.03 8.29 4.49
C PRO A 107 0.10 7.56 3.74
N ALA A 108 0.44 6.36 4.23
CA ALA A 108 1.37 5.45 3.57
C ALA A 108 0.69 4.12 3.28
N VAL A 109 0.90 3.57 2.08
CA VAL A 109 0.43 2.24 1.71
C VAL A 109 1.47 1.21 2.13
N LEU A 110 1.01 0.13 2.74
CA LEU A 110 1.79 -1.07 3.02
C LEU A 110 1.28 -2.21 2.12
N VAL A 111 2.16 -2.77 1.29
CA VAL A 111 1.90 -3.99 0.53
C VAL A 111 2.85 -5.09 0.98
N GLU A 112 2.30 -6.20 1.47
CA GLU A 112 3.11 -7.35 1.87
C GLU A 112 2.83 -8.53 0.95
N PHE A 113 3.90 -9.25 0.59
CA PHE A 113 3.90 -10.52 -0.09
C PHE A 113 4.56 -11.55 0.83
N GLU A 114 3.81 -12.55 1.24
CA GLU A 114 4.27 -13.63 2.11
C GLU A 114 4.10 -14.97 1.39
N ARG A 115 5.11 -15.83 1.48
CA ARG A 115 5.00 -17.20 0.99
C ARG A 115 4.92 -18.14 2.18
N LEU A 116 3.74 -18.73 2.38
CA LEU A 116 3.50 -19.76 3.37
C LEU A 116 3.37 -21.10 2.62
N ASN A 117 4.41 -21.93 2.72
CA ASN A 117 4.54 -23.18 1.97
C ASN A 117 4.46 -22.95 0.44
N GLU A 118 3.50 -23.57 -0.24
CA GLU A 118 3.26 -23.43 -1.67
C GLU A 118 2.31 -22.29 -2.03
N THR A 119 1.72 -21.62 -1.03
CA THR A 119 0.74 -20.54 -1.25
C THR A 119 1.38 -19.18 -1.02
N GLU A 120 1.20 -18.29 -1.98
CA GLU A 120 1.55 -16.87 -1.83
C GLU A 120 0.33 -16.11 -1.32
N HIS A 121 0.51 -15.47 -0.17
CA HIS A 121 -0.40 -14.53 0.44
C HIS A 121 0.08 -13.11 0.16
N PHE A 122 -0.85 -12.19 0.03
CA PHE A 122 -0.51 -10.78 -0.04
C PHE A 122 -1.59 -9.96 0.66
N SER A 123 -1.16 -8.89 1.30
CA SER A 123 -2.00 -7.94 2.02
C SER A 123 -1.75 -6.54 1.52
N VAL A 124 -2.76 -5.69 1.62
CA VAL A 124 -2.65 -4.25 1.40
C VAL A 124 -3.31 -3.56 2.58
N ALA A 125 -2.60 -2.61 3.18
CA ALA A 125 -3.10 -1.77 4.25
C ALA A 125 -2.69 -0.32 4.01
N ILE A 126 -3.42 0.62 4.60
CA ILE A 126 -3.06 2.04 4.60
C ILE A 126 -2.91 2.49 6.04
N ILE A 127 -1.75 3.05 6.35
CA ILE A 127 -1.44 3.65 7.63
C ILE A 127 -1.69 5.15 7.48
N ARG A 128 -2.50 5.72 8.37
CA ARG A 128 -2.77 7.16 8.42
C ARG A 128 -2.01 7.81 9.58
N PRO A 129 -1.53 9.04 9.40
CA PRO A 129 -1.03 9.84 10.52
C PRO A 129 -2.22 10.19 11.43
N GLN A 130 -1.93 10.52 12.68
CA GLN A 130 -2.95 11.08 13.57
C GLN A 130 -3.46 12.40 12.97
N GLU A 131 -4.78 12.57 12.87
CA GLU A 131 -5.37 13.86 12.53
C GLU A 131 -4.98 14.85 13.64
N GLN A 132 -4.19 15.87 13.31
CA GLN A 132 -3.93 16.97 14.24
C GLN A 132 -5.27 17.68 14.47
N ALA A 133 -5.79 17.58 15.69
CA ALA A 133 -6.93 18.39 16.09
C ALA A 133 -6.51 19.86 15.98
N ALA A 134 -7.13 20.58 15.05
CA ALA A 134 -6.94 22.01 14.85
C ALA A 134 -7.43 22.82 16.06
#